data_AF-A0A2M9P585-F1
#
_entry.id   AF-A0A2M9P585-F1
#
_cell.length_a   1.000
_cell.length_b   1.000
_cell.length_c   1.000
_cell.angle_alpha   90.00
_cell.angle_beta   90.00
_cell.angle_gamma   90.00
#
_symmetry.space_group_name_H-M   'P 1'
#
loop_
_entity.id
_entity.type
_entity.pdbx_description
1 polymer ?
#
loop_
_entity_poly.entity_id
_entity_poly.type
_entity_poly.pdbx_seq_one_letter_code
_entity_poly.pdbx_strand_id
1 'polypeptide(L)'
;MDRAQKEVVVGELGQIFADVWRRVVAHYEGLTVAEMTDFRLRLKQAGGGVRVAKNKLAKIALKGTPAERMGDLLKGMTVLA
;
A
#
# COMPACT_ATOMS: atom_id res chain seq x y z
N MET A 1 18.93 1.54 3.45
CA MET A 1 17.74 1.40 4.32
C MET A 1 18.10 0.48 5.45
N ASP A 2 18.33 1.07 6.61
CA ASP A 2 18.61 0.36 7.86
C ASP A 2 17.42 -0.50 8.29
N ARG A 3 17.71 -1.59 9.00
CA ARG A 3 16.68 -2.52 9.50
C ARG A 3 15.64 -1.81 10.38
N ALA A 4 16.07 -0.85 11.20
CA ALA A 4 15.18 -0.06 12.06
C ALA A 4 14.10 0.71 11.26
N GLN A 5 14.47 1.35 10.15
CA GLN A 5 13.49 2.06 9.30
C GLN A 5 12.50 1.11 8.63
N LYS A 6 12.92 -0.12 8.29
CA LYS A 6 12.03 -1.12 7.69
C LYS A 6 11.02 -1.64 8.70
N GLU A 7 11.42 -1.81 9.96
CA GLU A 7 10.53 -2.25 11.03
C GLU A 7 9.46 -1.19 11.34
N VAL A 8 9.83 0.08 11.38
CA VAL A 8 8.87 1.19 11.54
C VAL A 8 7.86 1.19 10.39
N VAL A 9 8.32 1.08 9.15
CA VAL A 9 7.43 1.05 7.97
C VAL A 9 6.52 -0.19 7.97
N VAL A 10 7.03 -1.34 8.40
CA VAL A 10 6.23 -2.56 8.53
C VAL A 10 5.18 -2.41 9.64
N GLY A 11 5.54 -1.80 10.78
CA GLY A 11 4.61 -1.52 11.88
C GLY A 11 3.50 -0.55 11.48
N GLU A 12 3.85 0.56 10.82
CA GLU A 12 2.87 1.51 10.29
C GLU A 12 1.93 0.86 9.27
N LEU A 13 2.48 0.06 8.35
CA LEU A 13 1.67 -0.67 7.37
C LEU A 13 0.75 -1.66 8.06
N GLY A 14 1.23 -2.37 9.09
CA GLY A 14 0.43 -3.29 9.90
C GLY A 14 -0.74 -2.60 10.60
N GLN A 15 -0.52 -1.42 11.20
CA GLN A 15 -1.59 -0.64 11.83
C GLN A 15 -2.61 -0.13 10.80
N ILE A 16 -2.16 0.41 9.68
CA ILE A 16 -3.05 0.84 8.58
C ILE A 16 -3.86 -0.36 8.05
N PHE A 17 -3.26 -1.55 7.98
CA PHE A 17 -3.95 -2.77 7.59
C PHE A 17 -4.92 -3.31 8.65
N ALA A 18 -4.75 -2.96 9.93
CA ALA A 18 -5.68 -3.34 10.98
C ALA A 18 -6.88 -2.38 11.03
N ASP A 19 -6.66 -1.08 10.84
CA ASP A 19 -7.70 -0.05 10.97
C ASP A 19 -8.61 0.05 9.74
N VAL A 20 -8.11 -0.29 8.55
CA VAL A 20 -8.87 -0.11 7.30
C VAL A 20 -9.54 -1.42 6.86
N TRP A 21 -10.88 -1.43 6.91
CA TRP A 21 -11.69 -2.60 6.53
C TRP A 21 -11.65 -2.90 5.02
N ARG A 22 -11.75 -1.86 4.16
CA ARG A 22 -11.75 -1.99 2.69
C ARG A 22 -10.44 -1.49 2.12
N ARG A 23 -9.73 -2.36 1.39
CA ARG A 23 -8.43 -2.07 0.79
C ARG A 23 -8.46 -2.38 -0.68
N VAL A 24 -7.90 -1.51 -1.50
CA VAL A 24 -7.80 -1.69 -2.95
C VAL A 24 -6.33 -1.78 -3.35
N VAL A 25 -5.96 -2.86 -4.02
CA VAL A 25 -4.66 -3.01 -4.67
C VAL A 25 -4.85 -2.66 -6.14
N ALA A 26 -4.14 -1.65 -6.62
CA ALA A 26 -4.18 -1.25 -8.02
C ALA A 26 -2.77 -1.34 -8.64
N HIS A 27 -2.68 -1.90 -9.84
CA HIS A 27 -1.47 -1.83 -10.65
C HIS A 27 -1.51 -0.55 -11.48
N TYR A 28 -0.49 0.29 -11.37
CA TYR A 28 -0.45 1.59 -12.05
C TYR A 28 0.45 1.59 -13.30
N GLU A 29 0.60 0.43 -13.95
CA GLU A 29 1.38 0.30 -15.18
C GLU A 29 0.82 1.20 -16.28
N GLY A 30 1.63 2.16 -16.73
CA GLY A 30 1.27 3.10 -17.81
C GLY A 30 0.73 4.46 -17.35
N LEU A 31 0.54 4.69 -16.04
CA LEU A 31 0.10 6.00 -15.54
C LEU A 31 1.26 7.00 -15.49
N THR A 32 1.00 8.20 -16.02
CA THR A 32 1.91 9.33 -15.92
C THR A 32 1.91 9.93 -14.51
N VAL A 33 2.95 10.71 -14.18
CA VAL A 33 3.05 11.39 -12.88
C VAL A 33 1.87 12.34 -12.64
N ALA A 34 1.35 12.97 -13.70
CA ALA A 34 0.20 13.86 -13.63
C ALA A 34 -1.06 13.10 -13.19
N GLU A 35 -1.35 11.97 -13.84
CA GLU A 35 -2.52 11.15 -13.53
C GLU A 35 -2.45 10.53 -12.12
N MET A 36 -1.25 10.15 -11.68
CA MET A 36 -1.02 9.69 -10.30
C MET A 36 -1.25 10.80 -9.26
N THR A 37 -0.95 12.05 -9.60
CA THR A 37 -1.17 13.20 -8.72
C THR A 37 -2.65 13.50 -8.60
N ASP A 38 -3.38 13.50 -9.71
CA ASP A 38 -4.83 13.65 -9.73
C ASP A 38 -5.55 12.51 -8.99
N PHE A 39 -5.09 11.27 -9.16
CA PHE A 39 -5.64 10.12 -8.44
C PHE A 39 -5.47 10.26 -6.92
N ARG A 40 -4.28 10.69 -6.47
CA ARG A 40 -4.02 10.96 -5.05
C ARG A 40 -4.91 12.07 -4.50
N LEU A 41 -5.12 13.14 -5.27
CA LEU A 41 -5.99 14.25 -4.88
C LEU A 41 -7.44 13.80 -4.72
N ARG A 42 -7.97 13.05 -5.70
CA ARG A 42 -9.35 12.53 -5.67
C ARG A 42 -9.58 11.57 -4.51
N LEU A 43 -8.63 10.67 -4.25
CA LEU A 43 -8.72 9.76 -3.10
C LEU A 43 -8.64 10.49 -1.77
N LYS A 44 -7.77 11.49 -1.65
CA LYS A 44 -7.69 12.33 -0.45
C LYS A 44 -9.00 13.09 -0.20
N GLN A 45 -9.66 13.59 -1.25
CA GLN A 45 -10.99 14.20 -1.14
C GLN A 45 -12.06 13.20 -0.69
N ALA A 46 -11.95 11.94 -1.12
CA ALA A 46 -12.82 10.86 -0.67
C ALA A 46 -12.48 10.33 0.75
N GLY A 47 -11.51 10.93 1.44
CA GLY A 47 -11.05 10.49 2.77
C GLY A 47 -10.14 9.25 2.75
N GLY A 48 -9.72 8.80 1.56
CA GLY A 48 -8.80 7.68 1.37
C GLY A 48 -7.34 8.11 1.33
N GLY A 49 -6.44 7.21 1.74
CA GLY A 49 -5.00 7.44 1.76
C GLY A 49 -4.30 6.55 0.74
N VAL A 50 -3.49 7.14 -0.13
CA VAL A 50 -2.73 6.39 -1.14
C VAL A 50 -1.28 6.25 -0.71
N ARG A 51 -0.79 5.01 -0.54
CA ARG A 51 0.62 4.71 -0.25
C ARG A 51 1.21 3.77 -1.30
N VAL A 52 2.42 4.10 -1.73
CA VAL A 52 3.26 3.19 -2.53
C VAL A 52 4.25 2.55 -1.56
N ALA A 53 4.09 1.26 -1.31
CA ALA A 53 4.98 0.49 -0.42
C ALA A 53 5.80 -0.51 -1.24
N LYS A 54 7.03 -0.80 -0.81
CA LYS A 54 7.81 -1.89 -1.40
C LYS A 54 7.09 -3.21 -1.17
N ASN A 55 6.87 -3.97 -2.24
CA ASN A 55 6.15 -5.25 -2.21
C ASN A 55 6.71 -6.22 -1.16
N LYS A 56 8.03 -6.25 -0.97
CA LYS A 56 8.66 -7.10 0.05
C LYS A 56 8.32 -6.67 1.49
N LEU A 57 8.18 -5.38 1.75
CA LEU A 57 7.78 -4.87 3.08
C LEU A 57 6.28 -5.04 3.29
N ALA A 58 5.47 -4.77 2.26
CA ALA A 58 4.03 -4.98 2.32
C ALA A 58 3.68 -6.47 2.51
N LYS A 59 4.39 -7.41 1.87
CA LYS A 59 4.26 -8.85 2.13
C LYS A 59 4.61 -9.24 3.57
N ILE A 60 5.56 -8.56 4.20
CA ILE A 60 5.91 -8.82 5.61
C ILE A 60 4.81 -8.26 6.53
N ALA A 61 4.31 -7.05 6.24
CA ALA A 61 3.22 -6.44 7.01
C ALA A 61 1.87 -7.15 6.85
N LEU A 62 1.65 -7.85 5.74
CA LEU A 62 0.45 -8.66 5.52
C LEU A 62 0.52 -10.03 6.20
N LYS A 63 1.71 -10.56 6.51
CA LYS A 63 1.85 -11.84 7.21
C LYS A 63 1.22 -11.77 8.59
N GLY A 64 0.23 -12.60 8.86
CA GLY A 64 -0.57 -12.59 10.09
C GLY A 64 -1.84 -11.74 10.04
N THR A 65 -2.16 -11.08 8.92
CA THR A 65 -3.46 -10.42 8.72
C THR A 65 -4.38 -11.26 7.83
N PRO A 66 -5.72 -11.14 7.93
CA PRO A 66 -6.66 -11.83 7.03
C PRO A 66 -6.48 -11.47 5.55
N ALA A 67 -5.69 -10.43 5.26
CA ALA A 67 -5.28 -10.00 3.92
C ALA A 67 -4.02 -10.71 3.39
N GLU A 68 -3.49 -11.76 4.04
CA GLU A 68 -2.35 -12.54 3.54
C GLU A 68 -2.51 -12.99 2.08
N ARG A 69 -3.73 -13.37 1.67
CA ARG A 69 -4.05 -13.76 0.28
C ARG A 69 -3.86 -12.63 -0.73
N MET A 70 -3.91 -11.36 -0.29
CA MET A 70 -3.62 -10.20 -1.15
C MET A 70 -2.11 -10.02 -1.40
N GLY A 71 -1.25 -10.71 -0.64
CA GLY A 71 0.19 -10.68 -0.83
C GLY A 71 0.62 -11.16 -2.22
N ASP A 72 -0.14 -12.05 -2.86
CA ASP A 72 0.15 -12.52 -4.22
C ASP A 72 -0.14 -11.48 -5.30
N LEU A 73 -1.05 -10.53 -5.02
CA LEU A 73 -1.37 -9.38 -5.88
C LEU A 73 -0.31 -8.27 -5.77
N LEU A 74 0.55 -8.30 -4.74
CA LEU A 74 1.68 -7.37 -4.58
C LEU A 74 2.88 -7.77 -5.45
N LYS A 75 2.66 -7.81 -6.76
CA LYS A 75 3.69 -8.05 -7.80
C LYS A 75 3.68 -6.90 -8.80
N GLY A 76 4.85 -6.44 -9.22
CA GLY A 76 4.96 -5.28 -10.13
C GLY A 76 4.73 -3.93 -9.44
N MET A 77 4.33 -2.93 -10.22
CA MET A 77 4.06 -1.56 -9.75
C MET A 77 2.68 -1.48 -9.10
N THR A 78 2.64 -1.59 -7.78
CA THR A 78 1.39 -1.63 -7.00
C THR A 78 1.23 -0.41 -6.10
N VAL A 79 0.03 0.15 -6.10
CA VAL A 79 -0.43 1.20 -5.19
C VAL A 79 -1.48 0.61 -4.25
N LEU A 80 -1.40 1.00 -2.98
CA LEU A 80 -2.40 0.71 -1.96
C LEU A 80 -3.24 1.96 -1.72
N ALA A 81 -4.55 1.81 -1.77
CA ALA A 81 -5.55 2.84 -1.50
C ALA A 81 -6.63 2.33 -0.53
#